data_AF-A0AA35ZMR5-F1
#
_entry.id   AF-A0AA35ZMR5-F1
#
_cell.length_a   1.000
_cell.length_b   1.000
_cell.length_c   1.000
_cell.angle_alpha   90.00
_cell.angle_beta   90.00
_cell.angle_gamma   90.00
#
_symmetry.space_group_name_H-M   'P 1'
#
loop_
_entity.id
_entity.type
_entity.pdbx_description
1 polymer ?
#
loop_
_entity_poly.entity_id
_entity_poly.type
_entity_poly.pdbx_seq_one_letter_code
_entity_poly.pdbx_strand_id
1 'polypeptide(L)'
;MRLFSNKPFYGVPINALRSAFFNNRNYTPSNKNHNPNFKLVTQSSMTTTLNPNDEGVAKRFWVRFNKESILSLYTPFVVSLASGNLKLDTFRHYIAQDVHFLKCFAQAYELAEEYADDDDAKVSISELRQSVLEELEMHGSFCQEWGFDVSKETMPNSATLKYTEFLLATASGKIEGINCHANLTTPFEKTKVAAYTISAMVPCMRLYAFLGKELQFLVDNINGNHHPYKKWIHNYSSEAFQAAACQTEELLDKLSVCLTGEELDIMQKLYHQAMKLEMEFFLAQPLDQQTVVPLLQGHNRKYHRVTVFSDFDLTCTVVDSCAILAEIAMDTAPKSDQTQRESENEITRMPLAELRKTWERLSREYMEEYEQCKESMLVDQKVGDFDYEGLKKALIQLSDFERRANTRVTESEVLKGLNLEDIKHAGECLILQDDCMDFFQNITKKENLNVDAHILSFCWCGDLIRSAFSSKGINNLQLHANEFIYNGLFSTGEIMKNMESPIDKLQAFSNILKEHDQCDKKNLSIYIGDSVGDLLCLLEADIGIVIGSNSSLRKIGSHFGVSFVPLFSGLVMKQREVVEGRFFSWKGVSGVVYTVSSWAEIHSFIVGS
;
A
#
# COMPACT_ATOMS: atom_id res chain seq x y z
N MET A 1 46.95 -17.18 -15.98
CA MET A 1 45.88 -17.83 -15.20
C MET A 1 44.75 -16.81 -14.92
N ARG A 2 44.32 -15.89 -15.81
CA ARG A 2 43.63 -16.02 -17.13
C ARG A 2 42.69 -17.24 -17.15
N LEU A 3 41.36 -17.13 -17.18
CA LEU A 3 40.50 -16.39 -18.13
C LEU A 3 39.20 -15.83 -17.50
N PHE A 4 38.85 -14.60 -17.90
CA PHE A 4 37.51 -14.03 -17.89
C PHE A 4 36.66 -14.59 -19.04
N SER A 5 35.34 -14.69 -18.85
CA SER A 5 34.29 -14.44 -19.86
C SER A 5 32.98 -14.15 -19.11
N ASN A 6 32.54 -12.90 -18.90
CA ASN A 6 31.83 -12.01 -19.82
C ASN A 6 30.67 -12.68 -20.60
N LYS A 7 29.43 -12.63 -20.09
CA LYS A 7 28.33 -11.74 -20.54
C LYS A 7 26.92 -12.20 -20.05
N PRO A 8 25.91 -11.30 -20.04
CA PRO A 8 24.74 -11.30 -19.15
C PRO A 8 23.36 -11.35 -19.88
N PHE A 9 22.26 -11.30 -19.09
CA PHE A 9 20.83 -11.09 -19.43
C PHE A 9 20.13 -12.22 -20.23
N TYR A 10 18.83 -12.54 -20.13
CA TYR A 10 17.57 -11.83 -19.77
C TYR A 10 16.63 -12.85 -19.07
N GLY A 11 15.86 -12.49 -18.03
CA GLY A 11 14.50 -11.96 -18.16
C GLY A 11 13.44 -13.02 -17.78
N VAL A 12 12.91 -12.97 -16.55
CA VAL A 12 11.62 -13.60 -16.20
C VAL A 12 10.67 -12.47 -15.81
N PRO A 13 9.58 -12.21 -16.56
CA PRO A 13 8.64 -11.14 -16.25
C PRO A 13 7.75 -11.51 -15.05
N ILE A 14 7.52 -10.51 -14.19
CA ILE A 14 6.67 -10.55 -12.97
C ILE A 14 5.17 -10.52 -13.33
N ASN A 15 4.73 -11.37 -14.27
CA ASN A 15 3.31 -11.55 -14.65
C ASN A 15 2.91 -13.04 -14.62
N ALA A 16 3.38 -13.79 -13.62
CA ALA A 16 3.18 -15.24 -13.56
C ALA A 16 2.72 -15.70 -12.17
N LEU A 17 1.43 -15.52 -11.87
CA LEU A 17 0.75 -16.25 -10.78
C LEU A 17 -0.51 -16.98 -11.26
N ARG A 18 -0.39 -17.65 -12.42
CA ARG A 18 -1.07 -18.94 -12.70
C ARG A 18 -0.09 -20.12 -12.75
N SER A 19 1.19 -19.94 -12.37
CA SER A 19 2.26 -20.94 -12.60
C SER A 19 3.27 -21.18 -11.47
N ALA A 20 3.16 -20.58 -10.28
CA ALA A 20 4.19 -20.74 -9.24
C ALA A 20 3.92 -21.91 -8.27
N PHE A 21 3.86 -23.16 -8.74
CA PHE A 21 3.77 -24.32 -7.82
C PHE A 21 4.60 -25.57 -8.15
N PHE A 22 5.31 -25.63 -9.28
CA PHE A 22 6.09 -26.82 -9.61
C PHE A 22 7.56 -26.49 -9.92
N ASN A 23 8.36 -26.37 -8.87
CA ASN A 23 9.79 -26.67 -8.94
C ASN A 23 10.26 -27.40 -7.66
N ASN A 24 10.27 -28.73 -7.75
CA ASN A 24 11.10 -29.70 -7.04
C ASN A 24 11.29 -29.62 -5.51
N ARG A 25 10.62 -30.53 -4.78
CA ARG A 25 11.27 -31.33 -3.71
C ARG A 25 10.77 -32.77 -3.73
N ASN A 26 11.64 -33.69 -4.16
CA ASN A 26 11.49 -35.12 -3.94
C ASN A 26 11.54 -35.42 -2.42
N TYR A 27 10.49 -36.01 -1.87
CA TYR A 27 10.56 -36.72 -0.58
C TYR A 27 9.72 -38.00 -0.65
N THR A 28 10.40 -39.14 -0.53
CA THR A 28 9.84 -40.49 -0.34
C THR A 28 9.17 -40.63 1.04
N PRO A 29 8.13 -41.48 1.19
CA PRO A 29 7.21 -41.45 2.33
C PRO A 29 7.67 -42.29 3.52
N SER A 30 7.40 -41.84 4.74
CA SER A 30 7.26 -42.71 5.90
C SER A 30 6.01 -42.37 6.71
N ASN A 31 5.26 -43.42 7.05
CA ASN A 31 4.00 -43.44 7.78
C ASN A 31 4.07 -42.74 9.15
N LYS A 32 3.04 -41.93 9.48
CA LYS A 32 2.07 -42.14 10.59
C LYS A 32 1.20 -40.90 10.88
N ASN A 33 -0.10 -41.15 10.94
CA ASN A 33 -1.16 -40.57 11.79
C ASN A 33 -1.54 -39.07 11.72
N HIS A 34 -2.86 -38.87 11.77
CA HIS A 34 -3.65 -37.62 11.80
C HIS A 34 -3.09 -36.44 12.61
N ASN A 35 -3.15 -35.24 12.03
CA ASN A 35 -3.57 -33.99 12.68
C ASN A 35 -3.91 -32.92 11.61
N PRO A 36 -4.91 -32.03 11.80
CA PRO A 36 -5.24 -30.96 10.87
C PRO A 36 -4.39 -29.73 11.20
N ASN A 37 -3.58 -29.26 10.25
CA ASN A 37 -2.96 -27.94 10.32
C ASN A 37 -2.68 -27.49 8.89
N PHE A 38 -3.56 -26.64 8.38
CA PHE A 38 -3.29 -25.81 7.21
C PHE A 38 -2.05 -24.95 7.52
N LYS A 39 -0.95 -25.20 6.81
CA LYS A 39 0.19 -24.27 6.74
C LYS A 39 0.19 -23.67 5.35
N LEU A 40 -0.45 -22.50 5.23
CA LEU A 40 -0.37 -21.68 4.02
C LEU A 40 1.05 -21.09 3.92
N VAL A 41 1.57 -21.09 2.70
CA VAL A 41 2.90 -20.60 2.35
C VAL A 41 2.98 -19.10 2.61
N THR A 42 3.80 -18.69 3.59
CA THR A 42 4.25 -17.30 3.73
C THR A 42 5.26 -17.01 2.64
N GLN A 43 4.95 -16.15 1.68
CA GLN A 43 5.95 -15.58 0.79
C GLN A 43 6.24 -14.13 1.19
N SER A 44 7.51 -13.92 1.52
CA SER A 44 8.22 -12.65 1.69
C SER A 44 7.95 -11.72 0.51
N SER A 45 7.50 -10.50 0.79
CA SER A 45 7.64 -9.36 -0.11
C SER A 45 9.11 -9.19 -0.52
N MET A 46 9.36 -8.70 -1.73
CA MET A 46 10.70 -8.36 -2.21
C MET A 46 11.28 -7.17 -1.42
N THR A 47 11.81 -7.47 -0.26
CA THR A 47 13.01 -6.84 0.29
C THR A 47 14.11 -7.90 0.19
N THR A 48 15.30 -7.50 -0.24
CA THR A 48 16.53 -8.31 -0.19
C THR A 48 16.53 -9.16 1.08
N THR A 49 16.39 -10.48 0.95
CA THR A 49 16.29 -11.41 2.08
C THR A 49 17.63 -11.50 2.80
N LEU A 50 17.87 -10.54 3.69
CA LEU A 50 18.73 -10.70 4.86
C LEU A 50 17.91 -11.42 5.94
N ASN A 51 18.57 -12.22 6.75
CA ASN A 51 17.95 -12.88 7.90
C ASN A 51 17.24 -11.81 8.76
N PRO A 52 15.99 -12.00 9.24
CA PRO A 52 15.29 -11.00 10.06
C PRO A 52 16.05 -10.61 11.36
N ASN A 53 16.98 -11.46 11.78
CA ASN A 53 17.88 -11.23 12.92
C ASN A 53 19.16 -10.47 12.56
N ASP A 54 19.46 -10.25 11.28
CA ASP A 54 20.65 -9.51 10.81
C ASP A 54 20.34 -8.03 10.50
N GLU A 55 19.06 -7.61 10.54
CA GLU A 55 18.65 -6.20 10.37
C GLU A 55 18.43 -5.52 11.73
N GLY A 56 18.97 -4.31 11.90
CA GLY A 56 18.85 -3.49 13.13
C GLY A 56 17.40 -3.19 13.55
N VAL A 57 17.17 -2.97 14.86
CA VAL A 57 15.83 -2.67 15.42
C VAL A 57 15.20 -1.46 14.75
N ALA A 58 15.98 -0.43 14.43
CA ALA A 58 15.50 0.80 13.84
C ALA A 58 14.85 0.55 12.48
N LYS A 59 15.52 -0.20 11.62
CA LYS A 59 15.00 -0.58 10.30
C LYS A 59 13.73 -1.43 10.41
N ARG A 60 13.71 -2.40 11.35
CA ARG A 60 12.52 -3.23 11.57
C ARG A 60 11.32 -2.40 12.02
N PHE A 61 11.52 -1.44 12.92
CA PHE A 61 10.45 -0.55 13.37
C PHE A 61 9.96 0.37 12.24
N TRP A 62 10.87 0.95 11.45
CA TRP A 62 10.50 1.77 10.30
C TRP A 62 9.66 0.99 9.28
N VAL A 63 10.06 -0.23 8.91
CA VAL A 63 9.29 -1.09 7.99
C VAL A 63 7.93 -1.43 8.58
N ARG A 64 7.86 -1.73 9.89
CA ARG A 64 6.62 -2.09 10.57
C ARG A 64 5.60 -0.95 10.63
N PHE A 65 6.07 0.29 10.75
CA PHE A 65 5.24 1.51 10.86
C PHE A 65 5.33 2.39 9.60
N ASN A 66 5.59 1.77 8.45
CA ASN A 66 5.64 2.46 7.16
C ASN A 66 4.27 2.99 6.72
N LYS A 67 3.17 2.47 7.28
CA LYS A 67 1.83 3.00 7.02
C LYS A 67 1.73 4.46 7.49
N GLU A 68 2.24 4.76 8.68
CA GLU A 68 2.21 6.10 9.26
C GLU A 68 3.08 7.10 8.48
N SER A 69 4.20 6.66 7.90
CA SER A 69 5.03 7.53 7.04
C SER A 69 4.29 7.88 5.73
N ILE A 70 3.58 6.91 5.13
CA ILE A 70 2.73 7.15 3.96
C ILE A 70 1.57 8.08 4.32
N LEU A 71 0.86 7.83 5.41
CA LEU A 71 -0.23 8.71 5.87
C LEU A 71 0.26 10.14 6.13
N SER A 72 1.48 10.32 6.65
CA SER A 72 2.12 11.62 6.86
C SER A 72 2.38 12.35 5.54
N LEU A 73 2.93 11.65 4.55
CA LEU A 73 3.23 12.17 3.22
C LEU A 73 1.97 12.72 2.53
N TYR A 74 0.85 12.03 2.69
CA TYR A 74 -0.45 12.39 2.11
C TYR A 74 -1.29 13.35 2.96
N THR A 75 -0.74 13.90 4.05
CA THR A 75 -1.47 14.92 4.82
C THR A 75 -1.73 16.17 3.96
N PRO A 76 -2.85 16.88 4.20
CA PRO A 76 -3.16 18.09 3.44
C PRO A 76 -2.08 19.18 3.59
N PHE A 77 -1.39 19.22 4.73
CA PHE A 77 -0.26 20.11 4.99
C PHE A 77 0.93 19.77 4.08
N VAL A 78 1.40 18.51 4.08
CA VAL A 78 2.58 18.09 3.31
C VAL A 78 2.33 18.20 1.80
N VAL A 79 1.16 17.80 1.31
CA VAL A 79 0.79 17.97 -0.11
C VAL A 79 0.77 19.44 -0.52
N SER A 80 0.23 20.32 0.33
CA SER A 80 0.23 21.77 0.09
C SER A 80 1.65 22.35 0.11
N LEU A 81 2.48 21.93 1.06
CA LEU A 81 3.88 22.34 1.18
C LEU A 81 4.68 21.95 -0.07
N ALA A 82 4.55 20.70 -0.52
CA ALA A 82 5.20 20.14 -1.71
C ALA A 82 4.75 20.80 -3.02
N SER A 83 3.50 21.26 -3.05
CA SER A 83 2.95 21.98 -4.19
C SER A 83 3.52 23.40 -4.29
N GLY A 84 3.93 23.99 -3.16
CA GLY A 84 4.40 25.37 -3.08
C GLY A 84 3.27 26.39 -2.96
N ASN A 85 2.01 25.95 -2.80
CA ASN A 85 0.86 26.83 -2.61
C ASN A 85 0.34 26.88 -1.17
N LEU A 86 1.01 26.22 -0.21
CA LEU A 86 0.73 26.40 1.20
C LEU A 86 0.73 27.90 1.54
N LYS A 87 -0.26 28.35 2.31
CA LYS A 87 -0.27 29.72 2.81
C LYS A 87 0.89 29.93 3.77
N LEU A 88 1.56 31.07 3.63
CA LEU A 88 2.74 31.42 4.43
C LEU A 88 2.41 31.47 5.93
N ASP A 89 1.21 31.91 6.32
CA ASP A 89 0.82 31.98 7.73
C ASP A 89 0.64 30.58 8.36
N THR A 90 0.16 29.60 7.61
CA THR A 90 0.16 28.19 8.05
C THR A 90 1.57 27.68 8.25
N PHE A 91 2.48 27.97 7.31
CA PHE A 91 3.89 27.57 7.44
C PHE A 91 4.57 28.23 8.64
N ARG A 92 4.31 29.52 8.89
CA ARG A 92 4.81 30.23 10.07
C ARG A 92 4.28 29.63 11.37
N HIS A 93 3.00 29.28 11.42
CA HIS A 93 2.41 28.60 12.58
C HIS A 93 3.10 27.26 12.84
N TYR A 94 3.31 26.47 11.79
CA TYR A 94 4.04 25.21 11.86
C TYR A 94 5.45 25.38 12.44
N ILE A 95 6.25 26.32 11.92
CA ILE A 95 7.59 26.63 12.45
C ILE A 95 7.52 27.10 13.92
N ALA A 96 6.51 27.88 14.29
CA ALA A 96 6.33 28.32 15.67
C ALA A 96 6.01 27.16 16.64
N GLN A 97 5.23 26.17 16.21
CA GLN A 97 4.99 24.94 16.98
C GLN A 97 6.26 24.09 17.07
N ASP A 98 7.01 24.00 15.97
CA ASP A 98 8.24 23.21 15.90
C ASP A 98 9.35 23.74 16.81
N VAL A 99 9.43 25.06 17.02
CA VAL A 99 10.34 25.66 18.02
C VAL A 99 10.08 25.15 19.45
N HIS A 100 8.81 24.94 19.84
CA HIS A 100 8.49 24.34 21.15
C HIS A 100 8.93 22.88 21.20
N PHE A 101 8.73 22.17 20.09
CA PHE A 101 9.10 20.77 19.95
C PHE A 101 10.62 20.57 20.02
N LEU A 102 11.42 21.32 19.26
CA LEU A 102 12.88 21.27 19.25
C LEU A 102 13.50 21.58 20.62
N LYS A 103 12.92 22.49 21.41
CA LYS A 103 13.35 22.74 22.80
C LYS A 103 13.20 21.50 23.68
N CYS A 104 12.07 20.80 23.56
CA CYS A 104 11.85 19.54 24.27
C CYS A 104 12.74 18.42 23.74
N PHE A 105 13.00 18.39 22.43
CA PHE A 105 13.93 17.43 21.80
C PHE A 105 15.35 17.59 22.34
N ALA A 106 15.85 18.83 22.45
CA ALA A 106 17.17 19.10 23.05
C ALA A 106 17.25 18.67 24.53
N GLN A 107 16.17 18.87 25.30
CA GLN A 107 16.08 18.40 26.68
C GLN A 107 16.01 16.87 26.78
N ALA A 108 15.31 16.21 25.86
CA ALA A 108 15.24 14.76 25.82
C ALA A 108 16.60 14.13 25.51
N TYR A 109 17.39 14.72 24.59
CA TYR A 109 18.77 14.29 24.37
C TYR A 109 19.66 14.51 25.60
N GLU A 110 19.53 15.65 26.28
CA GLU A 110 20.26 15.91 27.53
C GLU A 110 20.00 14.83 28.59
N LEU A 111 18.72 14.48 28.81
CA LEU A 111 18.36 13.40 29.72
C LEU A 111 18.86 12.03 29.23
N ALA A 112 18.76 11.73 27.93
CA ALA A 112 19.27 10.49 27.37
C ALA A 112 20.80 10.36 27.56
N GLU A 113 21.55 11.47 27.43
CA GLU A 113 22.99 11.54 27.69
C GLU A 113 23.31 11.23 29.15
N GLU A 114 22.55 11.82 30.10
CA GLU A 114 22.70 11.56 31.54
C GLU A 114 22.43 10.10 31.92
N TYR A 115 21.52 9.43 31.19
CA TYR A 115 21.13 8.05 31.43
C TYR A 115 21.97 7.01 30.67
N ALA A 116 22.71 7.42 29.63
CA ALA A 116 23.60 6.52 28.90
C ALA A 116 24.84 6.16 29.76
N ASP A 117 25.20 4.88 29.81
CA ASP A 117 26.44 4.44 30.49
C ASP A 117 27.65 4.47 29.56
N ASP A 118 27.46 4.06 28.30
CA ASP A 118 28.48 3.96 27.25
C ASP A 118 28.95 5.34 26.76
N ASP A 119 30.25 5.61 26.84
CA ASP A 119 30.80 6.94 26.51
C ASP A 119 30.69 7.29 25.02
N ASP A 120 30.82 6.31 24.13
CA ASP A 120 30.61 6.51 22.69
C ASP A 120 29.14 6.88 22.38
N ALA A 121 28.18 6.28 23.10
CA ALA A 121 26.77 6.63 23.00
C ALA A 121 26.52 8.06 23.52
N LYS A 122 27.14 8.47 24.63
CA LYS A 122 27.06 9.86 25.12
C LYS A 122 27.57 10.87 24.09
N VAL A 123 28.73 10.59 23.47
CA VAL A 123 29.28 11.45 22.41
C VAL A 123 28.29 11.57 21.25
N SER A 124 27.74 10.44 20.78
CA SER A 124 26.75 10.42 19.70
C SER A 124 25.48 11.21 20.05
N ILE A 125 24.98 11.06 21.28
CA ILE A 125 23.81 11.82 21.79
C ILE A 125 24.12 13.32 21.85
N SER A 126 25.31 13.70 22.31
CA SER A 126 25.75 15.09 22.42
C SER A 126 25.85 15.77 21.04
N GLU A 127 26.38 15.07 20.03
CA GLU A 127 26.44 15.55 18.65
C GLU A 127 25.04 15.76 18.04
N LEU A 128 24.12 14.82 18.28
CA LEU A 128 22.72 14.94 17.85
C LEU A 128 22.02 16.11 18.55
N ARG A 129 22.24 16.28 19.87
CA ARG A 129 21.73 17.43 20.64
C ARG A 129 22.23 18.75 20.07
N GLN A 130 23.52 18.84 19.75
CA GLN A 130 24.13 20.04 19.17
C GLN A 130 23.49 20.38 17.81
N SER A 131 23.23 19.38 16.97
CA SER A 131 22.55 19.57 15.69
C SER A 131 21.14 20.15 15.85
N VAL A 132 20.37 19.68 16.85
CA VAL A 132 19.05 20.25 17.18
C VAL A 132 19.13 21.70 17.66
N LEU A 133 20.16 22.04 18.45
CA LEU A 133 20.36 23.42 18.92
C LEU A 133 20.68 24.37 17.76
N GLU A 134 21.47 23.92 16.79
CA GLU A 134 21.76 24.67 15.56
C GLU A 134 20.50 24.86 14.69
N GLU A 135 19.65 23.84 14.58
CA GLU A 135 18.37 23.95 13.89
C GLU A 135 17.40 24.92 14.59
N LEU A 136 17.36 24.89 15.93
CA LEU A 136 16.58 25.82 16.74
C LEU A 136 17.04 27.27 16.54
N GLU A 137 18.36 27.51 16.47
CA GLU A 137 18.93 28.83 16.16
C GLU A 137 18.53 29.28 14.74
N MET A 138 18.59 28.37 13.76
CA MET A 138 18.13 28.62 12.39
C MET A 138 16.65 29.02 12.36
N HIS A 139 15.78 28.28 13.03
CA HIS A 139 14.35 28.59 13.10
C HIS A 139 14.09 29.93 13.80
N GLY A 140 14.84 30.21 14.87
CA GLY A 140 14.83 31.50 15.55
C GLY A 140 15.18 32.66 14.61
N SER A 141 16.21 32.49 13.76
CA SER A 141 16.60 33.51 12.79
C SER A 141 15.50 33.78 11.74
N PHE A 142 14.84 32.75 11.20
CA PHE A 142 13.72 32.93 10.27
C PHE A 142 12.54 33.65 10.92
N CYS A 143 12.21 33.31 12.17
CA CYS A 143 11.13 33.97 12.88
C CYS A 143 11.42 35.46 13.10
N GLN A 144 12.66 35.81 13.46
CA GLN A 144 13.09 37.21 13.57
C GLN A 144 13.02 37.96 12.23
N GLU A 145 13.47 37.34 11.14
CA GLU A 145 13.37 37.92 9.78
C GLU A 145 11.92 38.17 9.37
N TRP A 146 10.98 37.32 9.79
CA TRP A 146 9.55 37.49 9.54
C TRP A 146 8.86 38.47 10.49
N GLY A 147 9.58 39.03 11.47
CA GLY A 147 9.04 39.94 12.48
C GLY A 147 8.17 39.24 13.53
N PHE A 148 8.40 37.96 13.79
CA PHE A 148 7.60 37.12 14.68
C PHE A 148 8.40 36.68 15.92
N ASP A 149 7.91 36.98 17.14
CA ASP A 149 8.51 36.49 18.39
C ASP A 149 7.80 35.22 18.88
N VAL A 150 8.36 34.07 18.52
CA VAL A 150 7.82 32.73 18.86
C VAL A 150 7.62 32.54 20.37
N SER A 151 8.45 33.18 21.19
CA SER A 151 8.39 33.05 22.65
C SER A 151 7.21 33.79 23.29
N LYS A 152 6.59 34.74 22.57
CA LYS A 152 5.50 35.58 23.09
C LYS A 152 4.16 35.35 22.40
N GLU A 153 4.14 34.88 21.16
CA GLU A 153 2.94 34.99 20.32
C GLU A 153 2.25 33.66 19.96
N THR A 154 2.81 32.50 20.28
CA THR A 154 2.16 31.22 19.94
C THR A 154 2.28 30.19 21.06
N MET A 155 1.16 29.91 21.73
CA MET A 155 1.05 28.80 22.67
C MET A 155 1.12 27.45 21.92
N PRO A 156 1.73 26.42 22.50
CA PRO A 156 1.72 25.09 21.90
C PRO A 156 0.28 24.59 21.76
N ASN A 157 -0.06 24.05 20.59
CA ASN A 157 -1.37 23.47 20.35
C ASN A 157 -1.49 22.10 21.03
N SER A 158 -2.68 21.49 21.02
CA SER A 158 -2.91 20.22 21.72
C SER A 158 -2.04 19.07 21.20
N ALA A 159 -1.72 19.02 19.90
CA ALA A 159 -0.88 17.97 19.34
C ALA A 159 0.58 18.14 19.79
N THR A 160 1.09 19.38 19.71
CA THR A 160 2.43 19.73 20.18
C THR A 160 2.60 19.47 21.67
N LEU A 161 1.62 19.82 22.50
CA LEU A 161 1.63 19.52 23.94
C LEU A 161 1.67 18.01 24.20
N LYS A 162 0.76 17.24 23.58
CA LYS A 162 0.75 15.78 23.75
C LYS A 162 2.09 15.15 23.38
N TYR A 163 2.71 15.60 22.28
CA TYR A 163 3.97 15.02 21.82
C TYR A 163 5.12 15.40 22.76
N THR A 164 5.25 16.68 23.12
CA THR A 164 6.30 17.14 24.04
C THR A 164 6.17 16.51 25.42
N GLU A 165 4.95 16.37 25.96
CA GLU A 165 4.70 15.68 27.24
C GLU A 165 5.07 14.20 27.16
N PHE A 166 4.68 13.49 26.09
CA PHE A 166 5.05 12.09 25.86
C PHE A 166 6.57 11.90 25.82
N LEU A 167 7.28 12.75 25.07
CA LEU A 167 8.72 12.65 24.92
C LEU A 167 9.45 12.93 26.24
N LEU A 168 9.09 14.00 26.95
CA LEU A 168 9.71 14.35 28.23
C LEU A 168 9.38 13.32 29.33
N ALA A 169 8.16 12.76 29.34
CA ALA A 169 7.81 11.67 30.24
C ALA A 169 8.69 10.44 29.97
N THR A 170 8.84 10.06 28.70
CA THR A 170 9.73 8.96 28.29
C THR A 170 11.18 9.21 28.71
N ALA A 171 11.71 10.41 28.43
CA ALA A 171 13.06 10.82 28.77
C ALA A 171 13.33 10.86 30.28
N SER A 172 12.30 11.18 31.07
CA SER A 172 12.38 11.15 32.54
C SER A 172 12.15 9.76 33.15
N GLY A 173 12.02 8.71 32.31
CA GLY A 173 11.72 7.34 32.74
C GLY A 173 10.28 7.08 33.18
N LYS A 174 9.35 8.04 32.99
CA LYS A 174 7.91 7.93 33.27
C LYS A 174 7.21 7.25 32.10
N ILE A 175 7.41 5.95 31.95
CA ILE A 175 6.84 5.16 30.85
C ILE A 175 5.65 4.35 31.38
N GLU A 176 4.48 4.55 30.79
CA GLU A 176 3.27 3.84 31.17
C GLU A 176 3.44 2.32 31.08
N GLY A 177 3.00 1.60 32.11
CA GLY A 177 3.11 0.15 32.19
C GLY A 177 4.46 -0.37 32.67
N ILE A 178 5.43 0.51 32.99
CA ILE A 178 6.71 0.13 33.59
C ILE A 178 6.83 0.71 35.01
N ASN A 179 7.14 -0.13 35.98
CA ASN A 179 7.52 0.30 37.33
C ASN A 179 8.98 0.79 37.36
N CYS A 180 9.37 1.75 36.52
CA CYS A 180 10.73 2.33 36.53
C CYS A 180 11.04 3.11 37.81
N HIS A 181 10.00 3.56 38.52
CA HIS A 181 10.11 4.58 39.57
C HIS A 181 10.74 4.09 40.88
N ALA A 182 10.84 2.78 41.10
CA ALA A 182 11.40 2.21 42.32
C ALA A 182 12.78 1.59 42.02
N ASN A 183 13.81 2.43 41.98
CA ASN A 183 15.24 2.07 42.00
C ASN A 183 15.89 1.71 40.64
N LEU A 184 16.00 2.68 39.71
CA LEU A 184 17.04 2.65 38.66
C LEU A 184 18.42 2.77 39.34
N THR A 185 18.95 1.65 39.83
CA THR A 185 20.13 1.64 40.72
C THR A 185 21.39 1.31 39.95
N THR A 186 21.25 0.56 38.86
CA THR A 186 22.37 0.08 38.05
C THR A 186 22.56 0.92 36.79
N PRO A 187 23.81 1.06 36.29
CA PRO A 187 24.07 1.72 35.02
C PRO A 187 23.33 1.09 33.83
N PHE A 188 23.09 -0.23 33.90
CA PHE A 188 22.30 -0.97 32.92
C PHE A 188 20.84 -0.51 32.87
N GLU A 189 20.19 -0.35 34.03
CA GLU A 189 18.81 0.14 34.11
C GLU A 189 18.66 1.58 33.60
N LYS A 190 19.66 2.43 33.85
CA LYS A 190 19.70 3.79 33.30
C LYS A 190 19.79 3.79 31.78
N THR A 191 20.66 2.96 31.21
CA THR A 191 20.84 2.85 29.75
C THR A 191 19.53 2.47 29.03
N LYS A 192 18.61 1.75 29.67
CA LYS A 192 17.27 1.46 29.10
C LYS A 192 16.47 2.73 28.86
N VAL A 193 16.54 3.71 29.77
CA VAL A 193 15.83 4.99 29.62
C VAL A 193 16.41 5.74 28.42
N ALA A 194 17.73 5.75 28.23
CA ALA A 194 18.35 6.29 27.03
C ALA A 194 17.83 5.58 25.77
N ALA A 195 17.81 4.24 25.75
CA ALA A 195 17.29 3.46 24.61
C ALA A 195 15.82 3.78 24.29
N TYR A 196 14.96 3.86 25.31
CA TYR A 196 13.55 4.25 25.17
C TYR A 196 13.37 5.67 24.66
N THR A 197 14.19 6.60 25.13
CA THR A 197 14.18 8.00 24.70
C THR A 197 14.57 8.10 23.23
N ILE A 198 15.70 7.50 22.84
CA ILE A 198 16.12 7.47 21.43
C ILE A 198 15.06 6.76 20.56
N SER A 199 14.44 5.70 21.06
CA SER A 199 13.33 5.02 20.35
C SER A 199 12.12 5.91 20.10
N ALA A 200 11.84 6.87 20.97
CA ALA A 200 10.78 7.86 20.81
C ALA A 200 11.19 9.05 19.91
N MET A 201 12.49 9.22 19.65
CA MET A 201 13.05 10.33 18.84
C MET A 201 13.36 9.93 17.40
N VAL A 202 13.81 8.69 17.16
CA VAL A 202 14.13 8.19 15.80
C VAL A 202 13.00 8.43 14.79
N PRO A 203 11.71 8.20 15.11
CA PRO A 203 10.59 8.47 14.19
C PRO A 203 10.64 9.86 13.55
N CYS A 204 10.88 10.92 14.33
CA CYS A 204 10.99 12.28 13.84
C CYS A 204 12.12 12.40 12.81
N MET A 205 13.35 12.03 13.20
CA MET A 205 14.53 12.16 12.35
C MET A 205 14.38 11.38 11.04
N ARG A 206 13.90 10.14 11.12
CA ARG A 206 13.71 9.29 9.95
C ARG A 206 12.56 9.78 9.06
N LEU A 207 11.44 10.21 9.64
CA LEU A 207 10.28 10.68 8.88
C LEU A 207 10.61 11.95 8.11
N TYR A 208 11.25 12.94 8.73
CA TYR A 208 11.66 14.16 8.05
C TYR A 208 12.70 13.89 6.95
N ALA A 209 13.64 12.97 7.18
CA ALA A 209 14.58 12.53 6.17
C ALA A 209 13.85 11.88 4.97
N PHE A 210 12.85 11.04 5.23
CA PHE A 210 12.01 10.41 4.21
C PHE A 210 11.22 11.46 3.42
N LEU A 211 10.47 12.33 4.09
CA LEU A 211 9.69 13.40 3.47
C LEU A 211 10.59 14.30 2.63
N GLY A 212 11.74 14.74 3.16
CA GLY A 212 12.71 15.54 2.42
C GLY A 212 13.09 14.92 1.08
N LYS A 213 13.37 13.61 1.04
CA LYS A 213 13.71 12.89 -0.20
C LYS A 213 12.53 12.79 -1.17
N GLU A 214 11.34 12.44 -0.69
CA GLU A 214 10.14 12.36 -1.52
C GLU A 214 9.78 13.72 -2.15
N LEU A 215 9.96 14.82 -1.41
CA LEU A 215 9.64 16.16 -1.87
C LEU A 215 10.71 16.77 -2.79
N GLN A 216 11.98 16.39 -2.65
CA GLN A 216 13.11 16.98 -3.38
C GLN A 216 12.87 16.98 -4.90
N PHE A 217 12.50 15.83 -5.47
CA PHE A 217 12.29 15.68 -6.90
C PHE A 217 11.15 16.58 -7.44
N LEU A 218 10.10 16.78 -6.64
CA LEU A 218 8.94 17.59 -7.03
C LEU A 218 9.23 19.09 -7.04
N VAL A 219 10.19 19.52 -6.22
CA VAL A 219 10.61 20.92 -6.08
C VAL A 219 11.67 21.28 -7.12
N ASP A 220 12.58 20.37 -7.46
CA ASP A 220 13.66 20.64 -8.42
C ASP A 220 13.17 20.70 -9.87
N ASN A 221 12.09 20.00 -10.20
CA ASN A 221 11.52 19.97 -11.55
C ASN A 221 10.53 21.12 -11.84
N ILE A 222 10.43 22.13 -10.98
CA ILE A 222 9.55 23.29 -11.21
C ILE A 222 10.23 24.26 -12.18
N ASN A 223 9.79 24.22 -13.44
CA ASN A 223 10.23 25.19 -14.44
C ASN A 223 9.63 26.58 -14.15
N GLY A 224 10.49 27.57 -13.89
CA GLY A 224 10.15 28.99 -14.04
C GLY A 224 9.61 29.74 -12.82
N ASN A 225 9.39 29.10 -11.66
CA ASN A 225 9.03 29.80 -10.41
C ASN A 225 9.88 29.30 -9.23
N HIS A 226 10.38 30.22 -8.41
CA HIS A 226 11.04 29.88 -7.14
C HIS A 226 10.02 29.24 -6.20
N HIS A 227 10.20 27.97 -5.85
CA HIS A 227 9.35 27.29 -4.87
C HIS A 227 9.59 27.90 -3.47
N PRO A 228 8.56 28.47 -2.80
CA PRO A 228 8.74 29.24 -1.56
C PRO A 228 9.44 28.46 -0.44
N TYR A 229 9.23 27.14 -0.40
CA TYR A 229 9.74 26.25 0.65
C TYR A 229 10.97 25.45 0.22
N LYS A 230 11.60 25.79 -0.92
CA LYS A 230 12.71 25.01 -1.48
C LYS A 230 13.87 24.82 -0.51
N LYS A 231 14.28 25.90 0.15
CA LYS A 231 15.40 25.88 1.11
C LYS A 231 15.11 24.93 2.28
N TRP A 232 13.89 24.97 2.81
CA TRP A 232 13.47 24.10 3.92
C TRP A 232 13.47 22.63 3.48
N ILE A 233 12.86 22.32 2.33
CA ILE A 233 12.82 20.94 1.80
C ILE A 233 14.24 20.41 1.52
N HIS A 234 15.10 21.24 0.93
CA HIS A 234 16.49 20.87 0.65
C HIS A 234 17.31 20.60 1.91
N ASN A 235 17.00 21.23 3.04
CA ASN A 235 17.66 20.96 4.32
C ASN A 235 17.43 19.50 4.75
N TYR A 236 16.18 19.05 4.79
CA TYR A 236 15.83 17.67 5.19
C TYR A 236 16.23 16.62 4.15
N SER A 237 16.35 16.99 2.87
CA SER A 237 16.86 16.10 1.83
C SER A 237 18.40 16.07 1.73
N SER A 238 19.10 16.93 2.49
CA SER A 238 20.56 17.09 2.42
C SER A 238 21.31 15.86 2.92
N GLU A 239 22.51 15.61 2.41
CA GLU A 239 23.35 14.48 2.87
C GLU A 239 23.64 14.56 4.37
N ALA A 240 23.80 15.77 4.93
CA ALA A 240 24.03 15.99 6.35
C ALA A 240 22.83 15.54 7.20
N PHE A 241 21.60 15.92 6.84
CA PHE A 241 20.41 15.51 7.58
C PHE A 241 20.17 14.00 7.46
N GLN A 242 20.41 13.42 6.29
CA GLN A 242 20.31 11.97 6.09
C GLN A 242 21.33 11.20 6.93
N ALA A 243 22.56 11.72 7.05
CA ALA A 243 23.58 11.15 7.91
C ALA A 243 23.19 11.21 9.39
N ALA A 244 22.63 12.34 9.85
CA ALA A 244 22.12 12.47 11.22
C ALA A 244 20.96 11.50 11.53
N ALA A 245 20.04 11.30 10.57
CA ALA A 245 18.97 10.31 10.71
C ALA A 245 19.55 8.89 10.83
N CYS A 246 20.51 8.51 9.97
CA CYS A 246 21.20 7.22 10.07
C CYS A 246 21.96 7.08 11.40
N GLN A 247 22.68 8.11 11.85
CA GLN A 247 23.39 8.09 13.14
C GLN A 247 22.44 7.85 14.31
N THR A 248 21.25 8.46 14.29
CA THR A 248 20.22 8.26 15.33
C THR A 248 19.70 6.82 15.34
N GLU A 249 19.56 6.19 14.18
CA GLU A 249 19.15 4.79 14.06
C GLU A 249 20.25 3.81 14.50
N GLU A 250 21.50 4.06 14.10
CA GLU A 250 22.66 3.27 14.53
C GLU A 250 22.83 3.33 16.06
N LEU A 251 22.58 4.50 16.65
CA LEU A 251 22.55 4.68 18.11
C LEU A 251 21.42 3.85 18.75
N LEU A 252 20.22 3.86 18.16
CA LEU A 252 19.10 3.03 18.62
C LEU A 252 19.46 1.55 18.58
N ASP A 253 20.06 1.10 17.48
CA ASP A 253 20.53 -0.27 17.30
C ASP A 253 21.56 -0.65 18.36
N LYS A 254 22.55 0.22 18.60
CA LYS A 254 23.58 0.02 19.63
C LYS A 254 22.97 -0.11 21.03
N LEU A 255 22.09 0.82 21.41
CA LEU A 255 21.45 0.83 22.73
C LEU A 255 20.50 -0.35 22.94
N SER A 256 20.00 -0.96 21.87
CA SER A 256 19.08 -2.09 21.92
C SER A 256 19.73 -3.46 22.16
N VAL A 257 21.05 -3.59 21.94
CA VAL A 257 21.76 -4.89 21.93
C VAL A 257 21.57 -5.67 23.23
N CYS A 258 21.54 -4.99 24.37
CA CYS A 258 21.48 -5.63 25.68
C CYS A 258 20.05 -5.77 26.22
N LEU A 259 19.03 -5.42 25.43
CA LEU A 259 17.63 -5.46 25.86
C LEU A 259 16.99 -6.83 25.63
N THR A 260 16.10 -7.19 26.55
CA THR A 260 15.26 -8.39 26.45
C THR A 260 14.13 -8.19 25.43
N GLY A 261 13.46 -9.28 25.03
CA GLY A 261 12.32 -9.20 24.11
C GLY A 261 11.19 -8.30 24.61
N GLU A 262 10.88 -8.34 25.91
CA GLU A 262 9.85 -7.48 26.51
C GLU A 262 10.23 -5.98 26.47
N GLU A 263 11.51 -5.67 26.65
CA GLU A 263 12.05 -4.30 26.57
C GLU A 263 12.07 -3.79 25.12
N LEU A 264 12.40 -4.65 24.16
CA LEU A 264 12.28 -4.33 22.73
C LEU A 264 10.81 -4.08 22.31
N ASP A 265 9.87 -4.82 22.88
CA ASP A 265 8.43 -4.59 22.64
C ASP A 265 7.98 -3.22 23.18
N ILE A 266 8.55 -2.77 24.30
CA ILE A 266 8.32 -1.42 24.85
C ILE A 266 8.88 -0.36 23.91
N MET A 267 10.13 -0.50 23.45
CA MET A 267 10.72 0.41 22.45
C MET A 267 9.83 0.52 21.21
N GLN A 268 9.37 -0.62 20.70
CA GLN A 268 8.49 -0.66 19.53
C GLN A 268 7.19 0.13 19.75
N LYS A 269 6.59 0.04 20.95
CA LYS A 269 5.38 0.82 21.31
C LYS A 269 5.68 2.32 21.37
N LEU A 270 6.81 2.71 21.94
CA LEU A 270 7.23 4.13 22.00
C LEU A 270 7.49 4.69 20.60
N TYR A 271 8.17 3.92 19.75
CA TYR A 271 8.40 4.28 18.35
C TYR A 271 7.08 4.50 17.60
N HIS A 272 6.14 3.55 17.72
CA HIS A 272 4.83 3.64 17.11
C HIS A 272 4.04 4.85 17.61
N GLN A 273 4.08 5.12 18.93
CA GLN A 273 3.39 6.25 19.51
C GLN A 273 3.96 7.57 19.00
N ALA A 274 5.28 7.69 18.85
CA ALA A 274 5.91 8.85 18.23
C ALA A 274 5.49 9.01 16.76
N MET A 275 5.45 7.95 15.94
CA MET A 275 4.92 8.03 14.56
C MET A 275 3.48 8.54 14.50
N LYS A 276 2.61 8.14 15.45
CA LYS A 276 1.23 8.67 15.53
C LYS A 276 1.20 10.15 15.90
N LEU A 277 2.04 10.56 16.85
CA LEU A 277 2.12 11.94 17.31
C LEU A 277 2.68 12.88 16.22
N GLU A 278 3.61 12.40 15.38
CA GLU A 278 4.05 13.10 14.17
C GLU A 278 2.89 13.35 13.20
N MET A 279 2.07 12.32 12.93
CA MET A 279 0.88 12.50 12.10
C MET A 279 -0.11 13.50 12.72
N GLU A 280 -0.38 13.41 14.03
CA GLU A 280 -1.22 14.39 14.73
C GLU A 280 -0.65 15.81 14.63
N PHE A 281 0.68 15.97 14.67
CA PHE A 281 1.35 17.25 14.53
C PHE A 281 1.13 17.86 13.14
N PHE A 282 1.24 17.08 12.06
CA PHE A 282 0.93 17.56 10.70
C PHE A 282 -0.57 17.85 10.50
N LEU A 283 -1.46 17.02 11.05
CA LEU A 283 -2.92 17.20 10.94
C LEU A 283 -3.44 18.39 11.76
N ALA A 284 -2.75 18.78 12.83
CA ALA A 284 -3.11 19.92 13.66
C ALA A 284 -2.81 21.28 13.03
N GLN A 285 -2.09 21.32 11.89
CA GLN A 285 -1.73 22.58 11.25
C GLN A 285 -2.97 23.28 10.67
N PRO A 286 -3.13 24.61 10.88
CA PRO A 286 -4.31 25.32 10.44
C PRO A 286 -4.32 25.46 8.92
N LEU A 287 -5.26 24.79 8.25
CA LEU A 287 -5.47 24.86 6.81
C LEU A 287 -6.84 25.46 6.50
N ASP A 288 -6.84 26.72 6.07
CA ASP A 288 -8.01 27.47 5.61
C ASP A 288 -8.10 27.55 4.07
N GLN A 289 -7.21 26.83 3.38
CA GLN A 289 -7.17 26.72 1.91
C GLN A 289 -7.81 25.41 1.44
N GLN A 290 -8.26 25.39 0.19
CA GLN A 290 -8.76 24.15 -0.41
C GLN A 290 -7.62 23.16 -0.66
N THR A 291 -7.84 21.91 -0.28
CA THR A 291 -6.89 20.81 -0.46
C THR A 291 -7.46 19.72 -1.35
N VAL A 292 -6.60 19.06 -2.13
CA VAL A 292 -7.00 17.92 -2.98
C VAL A 292 -7.07 16.60 -2.20
N VAL A 293 -6.55 16.59 -0.97
CA VAL A 293 -6.58 15.46 -0.04
C VAL A 293 -7.12 15.88 1.33
N PRO A 294 -7.77 14.96 2.07
CA PRO A 294 -8.33 13.71 1.55
C PRO A 294 -9.56 13.97 0.68
N LEU A 295 -9.74 13.14 -0.35
CA LEU A 295 -10.76 13.36 -1.39
C LEU A 295 -12.17 13.48 -0.82
N LEU A 296 -12.52 12.65 0.18
CA LEU A 296 -13.86 12.62 0.77
C LEU A 296 -14.15 13.75 1.78
N GLN A 297 -13.14 14.52 2.20
CA GLN A 297 -13.32 15.68 3.09
C GLN A 297 -13.67 16.95 2.30
N GLY A 298 -13.10 17.14 1.11
CA GLY A 298 -13.35 18.31 0.26
C GLY A 298 -14.67 18.28 -0.54
N HIS A 299 -15.47 17.23 -0.37
CA HIS A 299 -16.61 16.93 -1.23
C HIS A 299 -17.95 17.38 -0.64
N ASN A 300 -18.76 18.14 -1.40
CA ASN A 300 -20.12 18.48 -0.99
C ASN A 300 -21.06 17.29 -1.15
N ARG A 301 -21.21 16.53 -0.06
CA ARG A 301 -21.95 15.26 0.02
C ARG A 301 -23.44 15.37 -0.36
N LYS A 302 -23.99 16.58 -0.40
CA LYS A 302 -25.38 16.82 -0.81
C LYS A 302 -25.58 16.70 -2.33
N TYR A 303 -24.56 17.07 -3.11
CA TYR A 303 -24.67 17.19 -4.57
C TYR A 303 -23.80 16.21 -5.33
N HIS A 304 -22.87 15.56 -4.64
CA HIS A 304 -21.90 14.70 -5.30
C HIS A 304 -21.78 13.34 -4.60
N ARG A 305 -21.50 12.30 -5.39
CA ARG A 305 -21.30 10.92 -4.95
C ARG A 305 -19.96 10.40 -5.47
N VAL A 306 -19.33 9.50 -4.71
CA VAL A 306 -18.11 8.82 -5.15
C VAL A 306 -18.43 7.35 -5.39
N THR A 307 -18.04 6.80 -6.53
CA THR A 307 -18.14 5.35 -6.80
C THR A 307 -16.75 4.79 -6.96
N VAL A 308 -16.39 3.88 -6.06
CA VAL A 308 -15.11 3.17 -6.06
C VAL A 308 -15.32 1.80 -6.68
N PHE A 309 -14.57 1.52 -7.72
CA PHE A 309 -14.46 0.22 -8.36
C PHE A 309 -13.09 -0.35 -8.05
N SER A 310 -13.03 -1.65 -7.79
CA SER A 310 -11.77 -2.36 -7.65
C SER A 310 -11.82 -3.68 -8.39
N ASP A 311 -10.72 -4.02 -9.04
CA ASP A 311 -10.42 -5.42 -9.34
C ASP A 311 -10.15 -6.19 -8.02
N PHE A 312 -10.18 -7.53 -8.10
CA PHE A 312 -9.98 -8.40 -6.95
C PHE A 312 -8.62 -9.11 -6.98
N ASP A 313 -8.27 -9.75 -8.09
CA ASP A 313 -7.12 -10.65 -8.16
C ASP A 313 -5.83 -9.86 -8.24
N LEU A 314 -4.89 -10.09 -7.31
CA LEU A 314 -3.63 -9.35 -7.15
C LEU A 314 -3.79 -7.85 -6.81
N THR A 315 -4.94 -7.25 -7.09
CA THR A 315 -5.35 -5.92 -6.62
C THR A 315 -5.76 -5.95 -5.15
N CYS A 316 -6.72 -6.79 -4.78
CA CYS A 316 -7.16 -6.98 -3.39
C CYS A 316 -6.40 -8.13 -2.72
N THR A 317 -6.07 -9.18 -3.47
CA THR A 317 -5.46 -10.42 -2.96
C THR A 317 -3.94 -10.42 -3.13
N VAL A 318 -3.23 -11.24 -2.34
CA VAL A 318 -1.78 -11.50 -2.56
C VAL A 318 -1.55 -12.62 -3.58
N VAL A 319 -2.54 -13.50 -3.75
CA VAL A 319 -2.50 -14.66 -4.65
C VAL A 319 -3.75 -14.65 -5.55
N ASP A 320 -3.57 -15.05 -6.81
CA ASP A 320 -4.65 -15.16 -7.80
C ASP A 320 -5.71 -16.19 -7.37
N SER A 321 -6.99 -15.82 -7.49
CA SER A 321 -8.13 -16.68 -7.10
C SER A 321 -8.18 -18.01 -7.86
N CYS A 322 -7.68 -18.04 -9.12
CA CYS A 322 -7.66 -19.28 -9.90
C CYS A 322 -6.66 -20.28 -9.32
N ALA A 323 -5.56 -19.83 -8.71
CA ALA A 323 -4.61 -20.69 -8.02
C ALA A 323 -5.27 -21.33 -6.78
N ILE A 324 -6.05 -20.57 -6.02
CA ILE A 324 -6.80 -21.08 -4.87
C ILE A 324 -7.81 -22.15 -5.30
N LEU A 325 -8.59 -21.88 -6.35
CA LEU A 325 -9.54 -22.87 -6.89
C LEU A 325 -8.84 -24.14 -7.38
N ALA A 326 -7.64 -24.01 -7.96
CA ALA A 326 -6.81 -25.15 -8.35
C ALA A 326 -6.39 -26.00 -7.14
N GLU A 327 -5.95 -25.35 -6.06
CA GLU A 327 -5.53 -26.02 -4.83
C GLU A 327 -6.68 -26.82 -4.22
N ILE A 328 -7.87 -26.20 -4.09
CA ILE A 328 -9.07 -26.89 -3.62
C ILE A 328 -9.38 -28.11 -4.51
N ALA A 329 -9.29 -27.94 -5.83
CA ALA A 329 -9.54 -29.03 -6.78
C ALA A 329 -8.55 -30.18 -6.57
N MET A 330 -7.26 -29.87 -6.40
CA MET A 330 -6.20 -30.85 -6.20
C MET A 330 -6.30 -31.56 -4.84
N ASP A 331 -6.60 -30.84 -3.76
CA ASP A 331 -6.66 -31.41 -2.41
C ASP A 331 -7.86 -32.33 -2.23
N THR A 332 -8.94 -32.06 -2.96
CA THR A 332 -10.19 -32.85 -2.87
C THR A 332 -10.32 -33.90 -3.99
N ALA A 333 -9.35 -33.99 -4.92
CA ALA A 333 -9.40 -34.94 -6.03
C ALA A 333 -9.21 -36.41 -5.57
N PRO A 334 -9.94 -37.36 -6.17
CA PRO A 334 -9.76 -38.78 -5.86
C PRO A 334 -8.35 -39.26 -6.24
N LYS A 335 -7.74 -40.06 -5.36
CA LYS A 335 -6.46 -40.73 -5.65
C LYS A 335 -6.70 -41.90 -6.61
N SER A 336 -5.74 -42.17 -7.50
CA SER A 336 -5.83 -43.18 -8.57
C SER A 336 -6.23 -44.59 -8.11
N ASP A 337 -6.02 -44.92 -6.84
CA ASP A 337 -6.25 -46.25 -6.27
C ASP A 337 -7.60 -46.37 -5.52
N GLN A 338 -8.41 -45.31 -5.46
CA GLN A 338 -9.73 -45.33 -4.85
C GLN A 338 -10.81 -45.54 -5.92
N THR A 339 -11.28 -46.78 -6.06
CA THR A 339 -12.49 -47.08 -6.85
C THR A 339 -13.66 -46.27 -6.30
N GLN A 340 -14.15 -45.28 -7.06
CA GLN A 340 -15.43 -44.63 -6.76
C GLN A 340 -16.52 -45.71 -6.82
N ARG A 341 -17.20 -45.97 -5.71
CA ARG A 341 -18.38 -46.83 -5.71
C ARG A 341 -19.50 -46.03 -6.34
N GLU A 342 -19.87 -46.35 -7.57
CA GLU A 342 -20.99 -45.76 -8.27
C GLU A 342 -22.26 -45.86 -7.41
N SER A 343 -22.64 -44.75 -6.77
CA SER A 343 -23.99 -44.49 -6.32
C SER A 343 -24.60 -43.45 -7.26
N GLU A 344 -25.88 -43.59 -7.58
CA GLU A 344 -26.58 -42.83 -8.64
C GLU A 344 -26.61 -41.29 -8.43
N ASN A 345 -26.02 -40.77 -7.33
CA ASN A 345 -25.97 -39.35 -6.97
C ASN A 345 -24.54 -38.78 -6.80
N GLU A 346 -23.47 -39.54 -7.08
CA GLU A 346 -22.09 -39.03 -6.94
C GLU A 346 -21.57 -38.42 -8.24
N ILE A 347 -21.12 -37.15 -8.18
CA ILE A 347 -20.44 -36.47 -9.29
C ILE A 347 -19.10 -37.14 -9.53
N THR A 348 -18.91 -37.75 -10.70
CA THR A 348 -17.61 -38.31 -11.12
C THR A 348 -16.60 -37.19 -11.29
N ARG A 349 -15.48 -37.29 -10.57
CA ARG A 349 -14.41 -36.28 -10.53
C ARG A 349 -13.13 -36.80 -11.19
N MET A 350 -12.38 -35.91 -11.82
CA MET A 350 -11.09 -36.22 -12.43
C MET A 350 -10.09 -36.71 -11.37
N PRO A 351 -9.39 -37.85 -11.59
CA PRO A 351 -8.34 -38.32 -10.68
C PRO A 351 -7.19 -37.31 -10.55
N LEU A 352 -6.57 -37.23 -9.36
CA LEU A 352 -5.54 -36.23 -9.04
C LEU A 352 -4.38 -36.15 -10.07
N ALA A 353 -3.89 -37.29 -10.55
CA ALA A 353 -2.80 -37.33 -11.51
C ALA A 353 -3.19 -36.73 -12.87
N GLU A 354 -4.42 -36.99 -13.32
CA GLU A 354 -4.96 -36.42 -14.54
C GLU A 354 -5.27 -34.94 -14.37
N LEU A 355 -5.86 -34.56 -13.23
CA LEU A 355 -6.16 -33.17 -12.89
C LEU A 355 -4.91 -32.29 -12.93
N ARG A 356 -3.82 -32.73 -12.29
CA ARG A 356 -2.54 -32.00 -12.33
C ARG A 356 -2.02 -31.82 -13.75
N LYS A 357 -2.01 -32.89 -14.53
CA LYS A 357 -1.54 -32.85 -15.92
C LYS A 357 -2.39 -31.92 -16.79
N THR A 358 -3.71 -31.95 -16.62
CA THR A 358 -4.65 -31.10 -17.35
C THR A 358 -4.46 -29.63 -16.95
N TRP A 359 -4.33 -29.34 -15.65
CA TRP A 359 -4.08 -27.99 -15.16
C TRP A 359 -2.75 -27.41 -15.66
N GLU A 360 -1.67 -28.18 -15.60
CA GLU A 360 -0.36 -27.80 -16.14
C GLU A 360 -0.41 -27.50 -17.65
N ARG A 361 -1.20 -28.29 -18.40
CA ARG A 361 -1.42 -28.05 -19.83
C ARG A 361 -2.18 -26.75 -20.07
N LEU A 362 -3.30 -26.53 -19.38
CA LEU A 362 -4.11 -25.31 -19.51
C LEU A 362 -3.31 -24.05 -19.14
N SER A 363 -2.55 -24.09 -18.05
CA SER A 363 -1.70 -22.97 -17.61
C SER A 363 -0.63 -22.64 -18.65
N ARG A 364 0.04 -23.66 -19.23
CA ARG A 364 1.01 -23.47 -20.30
C ARG A 364 0.38 -22.88 -21.56
N GLU A 365 -0.72 -23.46 -22.04
CA GLU A 365 -1.46 -22.98 -23.23
C GLU A 365 -1.91 -21.52 -23.03
N TYR A 366 -2.39 -21.17 -21.83
CA TYR A 366 -2.75 -19.79 -21.49
C TYR A 366 -1.56 -18.84 -21.58
N MET A 367 -0.42 -19.18 -20.96
CA MET A 367 0.77 -18.32 -20.99
C MET A 367 1.30 -18.10 -22.41
N GLU A 368 1.39 -19.17 -23.21
CA GLU A 368 1.87 -19.08 -24.59
C GLU A 368 0.98 -18.20 -25.46
N GLU A 369 -0.33 -18.42 -25.41
CA GLU A 369 -1.30 -17.61 -26.17
C GLU A 369 -1.39 -16.17 -25.65
N TYR A 370 -1.29 -15.94 -24.34
CA TYR A 370 -1.27 -14.59 -23.76
C TYR A 370 -0.05 -13.80 -24.24
N GLU A 371 1.14 -14.41 -24.25
CA GLU A 371 2.35 -13.78 -24.77
C GLU A 371 2.22 -13.44 -26.26
N GLN A 372 1.68 -14.36 -27.08
CA GLN A 372 1.40 -14.09 -28.49
C GLN A 372 0.40 -12.94 -28.68
N CYS A 373 -0.68 -12.94 -27.89
CA CYS A 373 -1.69 -11.90 -27.89
C CYS A 373 -1.05 -10.54 -27.53
N LYS A 374 -0.26 -10.49 -26.47
CA LYS A 374 0.50 -9.31 -26.05
C LYS A 374 1.46 -8.81 -27.13
N GLU A 375 2.20 -9.71 -27.79
CA GLU A 375 3.10 -9.33 -28.89
C GLU A 375 2.32 -8.75 -30.07
N SER A 376 1.16 -9.32 -30.40
CA SER A 376 0.31 -8.85 -31.49
C SER A 376 -0.23 -7.43 -31.27
N MET A 377 -0.51 -7.06 -30.01
CA MET A 377 -0.95 -5.70 -29.65
C MET A 377 0.16 -4.64 -29.79
N LEU A 378 1.42 -5.06 -29.90
CA LEU A 378 2.59 -4.17 -29.91
C LEU A 378 3.22 -4.03 -31.31
N VAL A 379 2.57 -4.55 -32.36
CA VAL A 379 3.11 -4.61 -33.73
C VAL A 379 3.12 -3.24 -34.43
N ASP A 380 2.14 -2.39 -34.12
CA ASP A 380 2.03 -1.06 -34.74
C ASP A 380 3.08 -0.09 -34.18
N GLN A 381 3.31 1.04 -34.86
CA GLN A 381 4.28 2.02 -34.37
C GLN A 381 3.80 2.63 -33.05
N LYS A 382 4.71 2.70 -32.07
CA LYS A 382 4.45 3.40 -30.80
C LYS A 382 3.93 4.81 -31.08
N VAL A 383 2.72 5.09 -30.63
CA VAL A 383 2.07 6.38 -30.86
C VAL A 383 2.75 7.44 -29.98
N GLY A 384 3.00 8.63 -30.53
CA GLY A 384 3.56 9.76 -29.78
C GLY A 384 2.53 10.42 -28.85
N ASP A 385 1.26 10.34 -29.22
CA ASP A 385 0.09 10.84 -28.48
C ASP A 385 -0.73 9.68 -27.89
N PHE A 386 -1.60 9.98 -26.93
CA PHE A 386 -2.51 8.99 -26.33
C PHE A 386 -3.57 8.51 -27.35
N ASP A 387 -3.58 7.20 -27.63
CA ASP A 387 -4.49 6.55 -28.58
C ASP A 387 -5.43 5.57 -27.86
N TYR A 388 -6.56 6.12 -27.38
CA TYR A 388 -7.58 5.34 -26.69
C TYR A 388 -8.26 4.30 -27.60
N GLU A 389 -8.61 4.67 -28.84
CA GLU A 389 -9.35 3.79 -29.75
C GLU A 389 -8.47 2.63 -30.24
N GLY A 390 -7.19 2.89 -30.52
CA GLY A 390 -6.21 1.85 -30.82
C GLY A 390 -6.04 0.87 -29.66
N LEU A 391 -5.91 1.39 -28.44
CA LEU A 391 -5.81 0.56 -27.24
C LEU A 391 -7.07 -0.30 -27.04
N LYS A 392 -8.26 0.29 -27.18
CA LYS A 392 -9.53 -0.42 -27.08
C LYS A 392 -9.62 -1.55 -28.11
N LYS A 393 -9.22 -1.29 -29.36
CA LYS A 393 -9.17 -2.31 -30.41
C LYS A 393 -8.20 -3.45 -30.06
N ALA A 394 -7.04 -3.13 -29.50
CA ALA A 394 -6.09 -4.13 -29.03
C ALA A 394 -6.69 -5.00 -27.90
N LEU A 395 -7.41 -4.40 -26.95
CA LEU A 395 -8.04 -5.13 -25.85
C LEU A 395 -9.29 -5.93 -26.25
N ILE A 396 -9.90 -5.66 -27.41
CA ILE A 396 -10.87 -6.59 -28.02
C ILE A 396 -10.20 -7.91 -28.39
N GLN A 397 -8.96 -7.89 -28.92
CA GLN A 397 -8.22 -9.13 -29.21
C GLN A 397 -7.90 -9.91 -27.93
N LEU A 398 -7.57 -9.20 -26.84
CA LEU A 398 -7.41 -9.82 -25.52
C LEU A 398 -8.70 -10.51 -25.09
N SER A 399 -9.84 -9.86 -25.31
CA SER A 399 -11.16 -10.38 -24.94
C SER A 399 -11.51 -11.68 -25.66
N ASP A 400 -11.19 -11.77 -26.96
CA ASP A 400 -11.38 -13.00 -27.72
C ASP A 400 -10.50 -14.13 -27.21
N PHE A 401 -9.27 -13.82 -26.78
CA PHE A 401 -8.37 -14.78 -26.14
C PHE A 401 -8.92 -15.29 -24.80
N GLU A 402 -9.32 -14.39 -23.89
CA GLU A 402 -9.83 -14.77 -22.56
C GLU A 402 -11.05 -15.69 -22.66
N ARG A 403 -11.98 -15.38 -23.58
CA ARG A 403 -13.17 -16.23 -23.82
C ARG A 403 -12.82 -17.64 -24.29
N ARG A 404 -11.80 -17.78 -25.15
CA ARG A 404 -11.30 -19.11 -25.57
C ARG A 404 -10.63 -19.84 -24.40
N ALA A 405 -9.82 -19.14 -23.61
CA ALA A 405 -9.17 -19.71 -22.43
C ALA A 405 -10.19 -20.24 -21.41
N ASN A 406 -11.21 -19.46 -21.07
CA ASN A 406 -12.28 -19.89 -20.17
C ASN A 406 -13.07 -21.07 -20.73
N THR A 407 -13.29 -21.12 -22.05
CA THR A 407 -13.95 -22.26 -22.70
C THR A 407 -13.13 -23.54 -22.56
N ARG A 408 -11.81 -23.49 -22.72
CA ARG A 408 -10.93 -24.65 -22.47
C ARG A 408 -11.01 -25.14 -21.02
N VAL A 409 -11.14 -24.21 -20.06
CA VAL A 409 -11.27 -24.55 -18.64
C VAL A 409 -12.58 -25.29 -18.37
N THR A 410 -13.72 -24.78 -18.85
CA THR A 410 -15.02 -25.45 -18.67
C THR A 410 -15.05 -26.82 -19.37
N GLU A 411 -14.58 -26.91 -20.62
CA GLU A 411 -14.52 -28.16 -21.39
C GLU A 411 -13.62 -29.23 -20.78
N SER A 412 -12.61 -28.81 -20.00
CA SER A 412 -11.69 -29.73 -19.34
C SER A 412 -12.26 -30.38 -18.07
N GLU A 413 -13.42 -29.91 -17.57
CA GLU A 413 -14.06 -30.36 -16.33
C GLU A 413 -13.18 -30.25 -15.05
N VAL A 414 -12.07 -29.51 -15.09
CA VAL A 414 -11.14 -29.40 -13.93
C VAL A 414 -11.78 -28.77 -12.68
N LEU A 415 -12.89 -28.04 -12.85
CA LEU A 415 -13.65 -27.40 -11.78
C LEU A 415 -14.83 -28.25 -11.26
N LYS A 416 -15.07 -29.42 -11.87
CA LYS A 416 -16.22 -30.28 -11.57
C LYS A 416 -16.06 -30.95 -10.20
N GLY A 417 -17.13 -30.91 -9.42
CA GLY A 417 -17.19 -31.51 -8.09
C GLY A 417 -16.51 -30.72 -6.98
N LEU A 418 -16.12 -29.46 -7.24
CA LEU A 418 -15.70 -28.53 -6.17
C LEU A 418 -16.87 -28.24 -5.23
N ASN A 419 -16.65 -28.33 -3.92
CA ASN A 419 -17.68 -28.11 -2.92
C ASN A 419 -17.80 -26.61 -2.57
N LEU A 420 -19.04 -26.12 -2.48
CA LEU A 420 -19.34 -24.73 -2.16
C LEU A 420 -18.80 -24.30 -0.77
N GLU A 421 -18.90 -25.16 0.24
CA GLU A 421 -18.42 -24.83 1.59
C GLU A 421 -16.89 -24.79 1.65
N ASP A 422 -16.20 -25.64 0.90
CA ASP A 422 -14.73 -25.58 0.78
C ASP A 422 -14.30 -24.25 0.11
N ILE A 423 -15.03 -23.81 -0.92
CA ILE A 423 -14.78 -22.52 -1.59
C ILE A 423 -15.01 -21.35 -0.63
N LYS A 424 -16.11 -21.36 0.13
CA LYS A 424 -16.38 -20.31 1.13
C LYS A 424 -15.28 -20.26 2.18
N HIS A 425 -14.89 -21.42 2.71
CA HIS A 425 -13.82 -21.51 3.71
C HIS A 425 -12.48 -21.00 3.18
N ALA A 426 -12.13 -21.35 1.94
CA ALA A 426 -10.94 -20.80 1.28
C ALA A 426 -11.01 -19.28 1.12
N GLY A 427 -12.20 -18.74 0.80
CA GLY A 427 -12.44 -17.30 0.75
C GLY A 427 -12.24 -16.61 2.10
N GLU A 428 -12.78 -17.18 3.19
CA GLU A 428 -12.58 -16.68 4.56
C GLU A 428 -11.11 -16.64 5.00
N CYS A 429 -10.31 -17.58 4.49
CA CYS A 429 -8.89 -17.72 4.79
C CYS A 429 -7.98 -16.95 3.82
N LEU A 430 -8.56 -16.25 2.84
CA LEU A 430 -7.80 -15.59 1.79
C LEU A 430 -6.97 -14.43 2.36
N ILE A 431 -5.69 -14.39 2.00
CA ILE A 431 -4.79 -13.30 2.39
C ILE A 431 -4.98 -12.14 1.42
N LEU A 432 -5.49 -11.04 1.96
CA LEU A 432 -5.63 -9.77 1.25
C LEU A 432 -4.37 -8.93 1.43
N GLN A 433 -4.14 -8.02 0.49
CA GLN A 433 -3.11 -7.00 0.60
C GLN A 433 -3.31 -6.20 1.89
N ASP A 434 -2.20 -5.80 2.53
CA ASP A 434 -2.25 -4.98 3.74
C ASP A 434 -3.09 -3.72 3.49
N ASP A 435 -3.89 -3.31 4.50
CA ASP A 435 -4.81 -2.16 4.47
C ASP A 435 -5.99 -2.21 3.47
N CYS A 436 -6.05 -3.19 2.57
CA CYS A 436 -7.15 -3.36 1.62
C CYS A 436 -8.51 -3.48 2.33
N MET A 437 -8.61 -4.40 3.29
CA MET A 437 -9.86 -4.61 4.02
C MET A 437 -10.25 -3.40 4.88
N ASP A 438 -9.28 -2.76 5.54
CA ASP A 438 -9.51 -1.57 6.35
C ASP A 438 -10.05 -0.41 5.50
N PHE A 439 -9.56 -0.26 4.27
CA PHE A 439 -10.08 0.69 3.30
C PHE A 439 -11.55 0.41 2.98
N PHE A 440 -11.90 -0.82 2.56
CA PHE A 440 -13.29 -1.17 2.23
C PHE A 440 -14.21 -1.04 3.45
N GLN A 441 -13.77 -1.43 4.64
CA GLN A 441 -14.55 -1.24 5.87
C GLN A 441 -14.80 0.25 6.15
N ASN A 442 -13.82 1.12 5.95
CA ASN A 442 -13.97 2.54 6.19
C ASN A 442 -14.95 3.22 5.24
N ILE A 443 -14.94 2.85 3.95
CA ILE A 443 -15.87 3.45 2.97
C ILE A 443 -17.27 2.86 3.06
N THR A 444 -17.43 1.61 3.53
CA THR A 444 -18.74 0.94 3.65
C THR A 444 -19.45 1.18 4.98
N LYS A 445 -18.72 1.30 6.10
CA LYS A 445 -19.32 1.49 7.45
C LYS A 445 -19.80 2.92 7.70
N LYS A 446 -19.17 3.92 7.07
CA LYS A 446 -19.52 5.32 7.30
C LYS A 446 -20.73 5.67 6.41
N GLU A 447 -21.94 5.35 6.89
CA GLU A 447 -23.24 5.62 6.22
C GLU A 447 -23.37 7.04 5.65
N ASN A 448 -22.64 8.00 6.22
CA ASN A 448 -22.65 9.42 5.85
C ASN A 448 -21.63 9.84 4.77
N LEU A 449 -20.90 8.92 4.12
CA LEU A 449 -19.90 9.28 3.10
C LEU A 449 -20.47 9.42 1.68
N ASN A 450 -21.67 8.88 1.39
CA ASN A 450 -22.23 8.83 0.02
C ASN A 450 -21.22 8.20 -0.97
N VAL A 451 -20.64 7.08 -0.57
CA VAL A 451 -19.67 6.29 -1.34
C VAL A 451 -20.28 4.93 -1.66
N ASP A 452 -20.25 4.55 -2.94
CA ASP A 452 -20.60 3.21 -3.38
C ASP A 452 -19.32 2.45 -3.73
N ALA A 453 -19.26 1.16 -3.36
CA ALA A 453 -18.10 0.31 -3.60
C ALA A 453 -18.50 -0.94 -4.39
N HIS A 454 -17.80 -1.16 -5.51
CA HIS A 454 -18.05 -2.26 -6.44
C HIS A 454 -16.76 -3.07 -6.67
N ILE A 455 -16.89 -4.39 -6.70
CA ILE A 455 -15.80 -5.27 -7.17
C ILE A 455 -16.15 -5.77 -8.57
N LEU A 456 -15.28 -5.54 -9.54
CA LEU A 456 -15.40 -6.05 -10.91
C LEU A 456 -14.26 -7.04 -11.16
N SER A 457 -14.54 -8.34 -11.23
CA SER A 457 -13.49 -9.37 -11.27
C SER A 457 -13.77 -10.44 -12.33
N PHE A 458 -12.69 -10.93 -12.96
CA PHE A 458 -12.72 -12.09 -13.84
C PHE A 458 -12.81 -13.43 -13.09
N CYS A 459 -12.70 -13.41 -11.75
CA CYS A 459 -12.75 -14.61 -10.92
C CYS A 459 -13.91 -15.53 -11.35
N TRP A 460 -13.61 -16.83 -11.48
CA TRP A 460 -14.58 -17.81 -11.95
C TRP A 460 -15.71 -18.10 -10.95
N CYS A 461 -15.55 -17.71 -9.69
CA CYS A 461 -16.51 -18.00 -8.63
C CYS A 461 -16.66 -16.82 -7.65
N GLY A 462 -17.80 -16.12 -7.72
CA GLY A 462 -18.13 -15.00 -6.85
C GLY A 462 -18.27 -15.38 -5.38
N ASP A 463 -18.62 -16.64 -5.05
CA ASP A 463 -18.70 -17.14 -3.67
C ASP A 463 -17.37 -17.00 -2.91
N LEU A 464 -16.24 -17.18 -3.61
CA LEU A 464 -14.90 -17.00 -3.02
C LEU A 464 -14.72 -15.55 -2.54
N ILE A 465 -15.05 -14.60 -3.39
CA ILE A 465 -14.91 -13.16 -3.11
C ILE A 465 -15.90 -12.75 -2.01
N ARG A 466 -17.17 -13.15 -2.13
CA ARG A 466 -18.20 -12.83 -1.12
C ARG A 466 -17.78 -13.30 0.26
N SER A 467 -17.23 -14.51 0.37
CA SER A 467 -16.77 -15.08 1.64
C SER A 467 -15.56 -14.35 2.22
N ALA A 468 -14.62 -13.93 1.37
CA ALA A 468 -13.48 -13.12 1.80
C ALA A 468 -13.92 -11.82 2.46
N PHE A 469 -14.88 -11.11 1.87
CA PHE A 469 -15.41 -9.85 2.41
C PHE A 469 -16.34 -10.06 3.62
N SER A 470 -17.24 -11.04 3.58
CA SER A 470 -18.18 -11.29 4.69
C SER A 470 -17.48 -11.76 5.95
N SER A 471 -16.39 -12.54 5.83
CA SER A 471 -15.57 -12.97 6.98
C SER A 471 -15.00 -11.80 7.80
N LYS A 472 -14.88 -10.62 7.17
CA LYS A 472 -14.38 -9.38 7.76
C LYS A 472 -15.50 -8.35 7.97
N GLY A 473 -16.76 -8.77 7.94
CA GLY A 473 -17.91 -7.95 8.30
C GLY A 473 -18.46 -7.06 7.19
N ILE A 474 -18.09 -7.29 5.92
CA ILE A 474 -18.66 -6.58 4.76
C ILE A 474 -19.62 -7.53 4.04
N ASN A 475 -20.91 -7.45 4.37
CA ASN A 475 -21.92 -8.40 3.87
C ASN A 475 -22.64 -7.94 2.59
N ASN A 476 -22.67 -6.63 2.32
CA ASN A 476 -23.45 -6.03 1.22
C ASN A 476 -22.53 -5.37 0.17
N LEU A 477 -21.42 -6.01 -0.16
CA LEU A 477 -20.52 -5.54 -1.21
C LEU A 477 -21.17 -5.78 -2.58
N GLN A 478 -21.13 -4.78 -3.46
CA GLN A 478 -21.65 -4.91 -4.83
C GLN A 478 -20.63 -5.67 -5.69
N LEU A 479 -20.80 -6.99 -5.80
CA LEU A 479 -19.89 -7.85 -6.55
C LEU A 479 -20.42 -8.13 -7.97
N HIS A 480 -19.53 -8.00 -8.95
CA HIS A 480 -19.75 -8.33 -10.35
C HIS A 480 -18.64 -9.28 -10.80
N ALA A 481 -18.93 -10.58 -10.79
CA ALA A 481 -18.00 -11.65 -11.16
C ALA A 481 -18.73 -12.81 -11.83
N ASN A 482 -17.97 -13.78 -12.34
CA ASN A 482 -18.55 -15.04 -12.80
C ASN A 482 -19.03 -15.88 -11.63
N GLU A 483 -19.95 -16.81 -11.88
CA GLU A 483 -20.49 -17.69 -10.87
C GLU A 483 -20.38 -19.15 -11.30
N PHE A 484 -20.15 -20.06 -10.36
CA PHE A 484 -20.25 -21.49 -10.66
C PHE A 484 -21.70 -21.92 -10.77
N ILE A 485 -21.96 -22.89 -11.64
CA ILE A 485 -23.24 -23.59 -11.68
C ILE A 485 -23.11 -24.82 -10.77
N TYR A 486 -24.04 -24.96 -9.82
CA TYR A 486 -24.02 -26.02 -8.82
C TYR A 486 -25.12 -27.06 -9.06
N ASN A 487 -24.80 -28.32 -8.75
CA ASN A 487 -25.78 -29.38 -8.48
C ASN A 487 -25.69 -29.74 -6.98
N GLY A 488 -26.67 -29.29 -6.20
CA GLY A 488 -26.58 -29.34 -4.74
C GLY A 488 -25.47 -28.42 -4.22
N LEU A 489 -24.50 -28.98 -3.51
CA LEU A 489 -23.34 -28.25 -2.97
C LEU A 489 -22.10 -28.33 -3.87
N PHE A 490 -22.18 -29.02 -5.02
CA PHE A 490 -21.02 -29.34 -5.83
C PHE A 490 -21.10 -28.66 -7.20
N SER A 491 -20.00 -28.06 -7.64
CA SER A 491 -19.89 -27.44 -8.96
C SER A 491 -20.09 -28.47 -10.07
N THR A 492 -20.84 -28.12 -11.11
CA THR A 492 -21.00 -28.94 -12.32
C THR A 492 -19.75 -28.91 -13.20
N GLY A 493 -18.82 -27.98 -12.95
CA GLY A 493 -17.69 -27.67 -13.82
C GLY A 493 -17.97 -26.52 -14.81
N GLU A 494 -19.23 -26.12 -14.95
CA GLU A 494 -19.64 -25.00 -15.80
C GLU A 494 -19.60 -23.67 -15.04
N ILE A 495 -19.33 -22.60 -15.80
CA ILE A 495 -19.25 -21.22 -15.30
C ILE A 495 -20.36 -20.39 -15.94
N MET A 496 -21.13 -19.68 -15.13
CA MET A 496 -21.96 -18.57 -15.55
C MET A 496 -21.08 -17.35 -15.84
N LYS A 497 -20.85 -17.12 -17.12
CA LYS A 497 -19.90 -16.18 -17.70
C LYS A 497 -20.45 -14.75 -17.73
N ASN A 498 -20.54 -14.10 -16.58
CA ASN A 498 -21.02 -12.72 -16.44
C ASN A 498 -19.97 -11.67 -16.84
N MET A 499 -18.68 -11.96 -16.61
CA MET A 499 -17.57 -11.05 -16.87
C MET A 499 -16.30 -11.85 -17.19
N GLU A 500 -15.99 -12.01 -18.47
CA GLU A 500 -14.84 -12.84 -18.90
C GLU A 500 -13.71 -12.03 -19.50
N SER A 501 -13.93 -10.76 -19.81
CA SER A 501 -13.00 -9.99 -20.62
C SER A 501 -12.91 -8.51 -20.24
N PRO A 502 -11.82 -7.83 -20.66
CA PRO A 502 -11.67 -6.38 -20.46
C PRO A 502 -12.86 -5.57 -20.99
N ILE A 503 -13.47 -6.00 -22.09
CA ILE A 503 -14.62 -5.31 -22.69
C ILE A 503 -15.90 -5.54 -21.87
N ASP A 504 -16.12 -6.76 -21.35
CA ASP A 504 -17.26 -7.03 -20.46
C ASP A 504 -17.14 -6.21 -19.17
N LYS A 505 -15.92 -6.10 -18.63
CA LYS A 505 -15.60 -5.28 -17.45
C LYS A 505 -15.86 -3.79 -17.69
N LEU A 506 -15.43 -3.25 -18.84
CA LEU A 506 -15.73 -1.88 -19.25
C LEU A 506 -17.24 -1.63 -19.41
N GLN A 507 -17.97 -2.61 -19.97
CA GLN A 507 -19.41 -2.51 -20.12
C GLN A 507 -20.12 -2.50 -18.76
N ALA A 508 -19.73 -3.37 -17.84
CA ALA A 508 -20.26 -3.39 -16.47
C ALA A 508 -20.00 -2.05 -15.75
N PHE A 509 -18.76 -1.56 -15.79
CA PHE A 509 -18.37 -0.25 -15.25
C PHE A 509 -19.25 0.88 -15.81
N SER A 510 -19.40 0.93 -17.14
CA SER A 510 -20.18 1.97 -17.82
C SER A 510 -21.67 1.90 -17.48
N ASN A 511 -22.23 0.70 -17.35
CA ASN A 511 -23.65 0.52 -17.02
C ASN A 511 -23.95 0.99 -15.60
N ILE A 512 -23.11 0.61 -14.64
CA ILE A 512 -23.23 1.06 -13.24
C ILE A 512 -23.20 2.59 -13.17
N LEU A 513 -22.25 3.25 -13.85
CA LEU A 513 -22.20 4.71 -13.87
C LEU A 513 -23.47 5.34 -14.48
N LYS A 514 -23.99 4.79 -15.58
CA LYS A 514 -25.21 5.28 -16.25
C LYS A 514 -26.47 5.14 -15.39
N GLU A 515 -26.60 4.07 -14.61
CA GLU A 515 -27.72 3.90 -13.66
C GLU A 515 -27.75 5.03 -12.63
N HIS A 516 -26.58 5.58 -12.33
CA HIS A 516 -26.43 6.60 -11.32
C HIS A 516 -26.52 8.04 -11.84
N ASP A 517 -26.22 8.26 -13.11
CA ASP A 517 -26.45 9.55 -13.80
C ASP A 517 -27.95 9.91 -13.88
N GLN A 518 -28.85 8.95 -13.61
CA GLN A 518 -30.29 9.20 -13.48
C GLN A 518 -30.65 9.93 -12.17
N CYS A 519 -29.70 10.07 -11.25
CA CYS A 519 -29.83 10.85 -10.02
C CYS A 519 -29.24 12.25 -10.24
N ASP A 520 -29.84 13.32 -9.70
CA ASP A 520 -29.38 14.72 -9.82
C ASP A 520 -28.00 15.02 -9.18
N LYS A 521 -27.21 13.99 -8.84
CA LYS A 521 -25.89 14.10 -8.20
C LYS A 521 -24.77 13.88 -9.22
N LYS A 522 -23.75 14.73 -9.17
CA LYS A 522 -22.52 14.52 -9.94
C LYS A 522 -21.74 13.33 -9.38
N ASN A 523 -21.42 12.35 -10.22
CA ASN A 523 -20.67 11.17 -9.80
C ASN A 523 -19.16 11.37 -10.06
N LEU A 524 -18.33 11.00 -9.09
CA LEU A 524 -16.88 10.90 -9.23
C LEU A 524 -16.48 9.43 -9.18
N SER A 525 -15.93 8.92 -10.28
CA SER A 525 -15.55 7.52 -10.44
C SER A 525 -14.07 7.29 -10.15
N ILE A 526 -13.78 6.27 -9.34
CA ILE A 526 -12.42 5.84 -9.04
C ILE A 526 -12.32 4.37 -9.41
N TYR A 527 -11.33 3.99 -10.20
CA TYR A 527 -11.07 2.58 -10.53
C TYR A 527 -9.69 2.17 -10.04
N ILE A 528 -9.61 1.06 -9.31
CA ILE A 528 -8.37 0.49 -8.77
C ILE A 528 -8.14 -0.88 -9.43
N GLY A 529 -6.97 -1.09 -10.03
CA GLY A 529 -6.62 -2.37 -10.66
C GLY A 529 -5.11 -2.55 -10.81
N ASP A 530 -4.67 -3.72 -11.25
CA ASP A 530 -3.25 -4.05 -11.40
C ASP A 530 -2.89 -4.61 -12.79
N SER A 531 -3.88 -4.94 -13.62
CA SER A 531 -3.69 -5.77 -14.81
C SER A 531 -4.03 -5.07 -16.14
N VAL A 532 -3.56 -5.65 -17.25
CA VAL A 532 -3.89 -5.19 -18.61
C VAL A 532 -5.41 -5.15 -18.84
N GLY A 533 -6.14 -6.08 -18.23
CA GLY A 533 -7.60 -6.16 -18.40
C GLY A 533 -8.37 -5.03 -17.72
N ASP A 534 -7.71 -4.27 -16.84
CA ASP A 534 -8.30 -3.12 -16.15
C ASP A 534 -8.07 -1.81 -16.89
N LEU A 535 -7.20 -1.79 -17.91
CA LEU A 535 -6.66 -0.55 -18.48
C LEU A 535 -7.74 0.37 -19.06
N LEU A 536 -8.80 -0.18 -19.66
CA LEU A 536 -9.92 0.64 -20.15
C LEU A 536 -10.70 1.28 -19.00
N CYS A 537 -11.04 0.52 -17.96
CA CYS A 537 -11.74 1.05 -16.80
C CYS A 537 -10.90 2.08 -16.04
N LEU A 538 -9.59 1.84 -15.92
CA LEU A 538 -8.63 2.78 -15.35
C LEU A 538 -8.61 4.11 -16.12
N LEU A 539 -8.67 4.05 -17.45
CA LEU A 539 -8.66 5.26 -18.29
C LEU A 539 -10.01 5.98 -18.32
N GLU A 540 -11.13 5.24 -18.28
CA GLU A 540 -12.48 5.81 -18.34
C GLU A 540 -12.92 6.42 -16.99
N ALA A 541 -12.39 5.91 -15.88
CA ALA A 541 -12.63 6.51 -14.58
C ALA A 541 -12.06 7.94 -14.49
N ASP A 542 -12.71 8.80 -13.70
CA ASP A 542 -12.19 10.14 -13.40
C ASP A 542 -10.81 10.06 -12.74
N ILE A 543 -10.61 9.01 -11.93
CA ILE A 543 -9.35 8.68 -11.27
C ILE A 543 -9.05 7.17 -11.44
N GLY A 544 -8.18 6.83 -12.37
CA GLY A 544 -7.60 5.49 -12.49
C GLY A 544 -6.38 5.33 -11.59
N ILE A 545 -6.35 4.30 -10.75
CA ILE A 545 -5.25 3.97 -9.86
C ILE A 545 -4.76 2.54 -10.15
N VAL A 546 -3.50 2.45 -10.58
CA VAL A 546 -2.79 1.19 -10.76
C VAL A 546 -2.05 0.86 -9.47
N ILE A 547 -2.36 -0.28 -8.86
CA ILE A 547 -1.59 -0.81 -7.74
C ILE A 547 -0.53 -1.79 -8.23
N GLY A 548 0.71 -1.65 -7.72
CA GLY A 548 1.82 -2.53 -8.05
C GLY A 548 2.58 -2.18 -9.34
N SER A 549 3.34 -3.17 -9.84
CA SER A 549 4.37 -2.96 -10.87
C SER A 549 4.24 -3.91 -12.07
N ASN A 550 3.00 -4.22 -12.49
CA ASN A 550 2.74 -5.11 -13.62
C ASN A 550 3.43 -4.61 -14.90
N SER A 551 4.38 -5.41 -15.40
CA SER A 551 5.24 -5.01 -16.52
C SER A 551 4.51 -4.98 -17.86
N SER A 552 3.56 -5.90 -18.07
CA SER A 552 2.77 -5.97 -19.30
C SER A 552 1.79 -4.81 -19.40
N LEU A 553 1.12 -4.47 -18.30
CA LEU A 553 0.25 -3.30 -18.19
C LEU A 553 1.00 -2.03 -18.59
N ARG A 554 2.19 -1.81 -18.01
CA ARG A 554 3.00 -0.62 -18.32
C ARG A 554 3.50 -0.62 -19.76
N LYS A 555 3.92 -1.77 -20.28
CA LYS A 555 4.42 -1.90 -21.65
C LYS A 555 3.32 -1.61 -22.68
N ILE A 556 2.15 -2.21 -22.52
CA ILE A 556 0.99 -2.00 -23.41
C ILE A 556 0.47 -0.58 -23.25
N GLY A 557 0.20 -0.11 -22.02
CA GLY A 557 -0.27 1.26 -21.80
C GLY A 557 0.66 2.30 -22.41
N SER A 558 1.97 2.19 -22.16
CA SER A 558 2.96 3.14 -22.71
C SER A 558 3.08 3.05 -24.24
N HIS A 559 2.74 1.91 -24.85
CA HIS A 559 2.73 1.76 -26.31
C HIS A 559 1.63 2.61 -26.94
N PHE A 560 0.48 2.71 -26.27
CA PHE A 560 -0.67 3.53 -26.68
C PHE A 560 -0.68 4.93 -26.04
N GLY A 561 0.45 5.39 -25.52
CA GLY A 561 0.60 6.75 -24.99
C GLY A 561 0.00 6.99 -23.59
N VAL A 562 -0.30 5.94 -22.82
CA VAL A 562 -0.71 6.08 -21.41
C VAL A 562 0.48 6.50 -20.55
N SER A 563 0.29 7.55 -19.75
CA SER A 563 1.23 8.05 -18.76
C SER A 563 0.92 7.46 -17.38
N PHE A 564 1.94 6.86 -16.76
CA PHE A 564 1.87 6.30 -15.41
C PHE A 564 2.55 7.25 -14.45
N VAL A 565 1.77 7.91 -13.59
CA VAL A 565 2.25 8.96 -12.69
C VAL A 565 2.12 8.50 -11.24
N PRO A 566 3.18 8.55 -10.40
CA PRO A 566 3.03 8.27 -8.97
C PRO A 566 1.92 9.12 -8.35
N LEU A 567 1.00 8.50 -7.59
CA LEU A 567 -0.20 9.17 -7.10
C LEU A 567 0.16 10.45 -6.32
N PHE A 568 1.10 10.37 -5.38
CA PHE A 568 1.58 11.52 -4.63
C PHE A 568 2.06 12.68 -5.53
N SER A 569 2.89 12.38 -6.54
CA SER A 569 3.37 13.38 -7.51
C SER A 569 2.20 14.02 -8.27
N GLY A 570 1.25 13.21 -8.71
CA GLY A 570 0.03 13.66 -9.37
C GLY A 570 -0.81 14.58 -8.49
N LEU A 571 -0.96 14.25 -7.21
CA LEU A 571 -1.69 15.06 -6.24
C LEU A 571 -1.01 16.40 -5.96
N VAL A 572 0.33 16.42 -5.87
CA VAL A 572 1.08 17.67 -5.72
C VAL A 572 0.88 18.58 -6.93
N MET A 573 0.89 18.01 -8.15
CA MET A 573 0.57 18.77 -9.37
C MET A 573 -0.88 19.28 -9.36
N LYS A 574 -1.83 18.45 -8.94
CA LYS A 574 -3.24 18.87 -8.81
C LYS A 574 -3.42 19.95 -7.76
N GLN A 575 -2.74 19.85 -6.62
CA GLN A 575 -2.76 20.87 -5.59
C GLN A 575 -2.25 22.21 -6.14
N ARG A 576 -1.20 22.23 -6.97
CA ARG A 576 -0.74 23.46 -7.64
C ARG A 576 -1.81 24.12 -8.51
N GLU A 577 -2.70 23.35 -9.13
CA GLU A 577 -3.77 23.89 -9.98
C GLU A 577 -4.87 24.61 -9.16
N VAL A 578 -4.94 24.42 -7.84
CA VAL A 578 -6.00 24.94 -6.95
C VAL A 578 -5.89 26.46 -6.68
N VAL A 579 -4.93 27.18 -7.28
CA VAL A 579 -4.72 28.62 -7.00
C VAL A 579 -5.93 29.48 -7.41
N GLU A 580 -6.42 30.23 -6.41
CA GLU A 580 -7.42 31.33 -6.44
C GLU A 580 -8.61 31.16 -7.40
N GLY A 581 -9.60 30.37 -6.97
CA GLY A 581 -10.97 30.43 -7.49
C GLY A 581 -11.26 29.52 -8.69
N ARG A 582 -10.31 28.69 -9.13
CA ARG A 582 -10.54 27.64 -10.13
C ARG A 582 -10.87 26.32 -9.47
N PHE A 583 -12.04 25.76 -9.77
CA PHE A 583 -12.35 24.38 -9.46
C PHE A 583 -11.46 23.46 -10.33
N PHE A 584 -10.64 22.62 -9.71
CA PHE A 584 -9.96 21.55 -10.43
C PHE A 584 -10.96 20.42 -10.70
N SER A 585 -10.85 19.78 -11.86
CA SER A 585 -11.66 18.63 -12.23
C SER A 585 -10.77 17.44 -12.54
N TRP A 586 -11.05 16.31 -11.92
CA TRP A 586 -10.67 15.01 -12.44
C TRP A 586 -11.40 14.79 -13.77
N LYS A 587 -10.72 14.18 -14.75
CA LYS A 587 -11.28 13.91 -16.07
C LYS A 587 -10.89 12.51 -16.49
N GLY A 588 -11.90 11.69 -16.82
CA GLY A 588 -11.69 10.45 -17.55
C GLY A 588 -11.06 10.71 -18.92
N VAL A 589 -10.43 9.66 -19.46
CA VAL A 589 -9.81 9.59 -20.79
C VAL A 589 -8.67 10.60 -20.97
N SER A 590 -8.00 10.97 -19.88
CA SER A 590 -6.86 11.91 -19.91
C SER A 590 -5.56 11.30 -20.44
N GLY A 591 -5.52 9.98 -20.63
CA GLY A 591 -4.29 9.23 -20.89
C GLY A 591 -3.37 9.13 -19.66
N VAL A 592 -3.77 9.65 -18.50
CA VAL A 592 -3.01 9.58 -17.25
C VAL A 592 -3.69 8.61 -16.30
N VAL A 593 -2.91 7.67 -15.77
CA VAL A 593 -3.31 6.82 -14.65
C VAL A 593 -2.30 6.97 -13.52
N TYR A 594 -2.81 6.96 -12.30
CA TYR A 594 -1.98 7.12 -11.10
C TYR A 594 -1.44 5.77 -10.66
N THR A 595 -0.24 5.74 -10.09
CA THR A 595 0.36 4.49 -9.59
C THR A 595 0.63 4.56 -8.11
N VAL A 596 0.34 3.48 -7.40
CA VAL A 596 0.61 3.30 -5.98
C VAL A 596 1.31 1.96 -5.73
N SER A 597 2.03 1.89 -4.61
CA SER A 597 2.70 0.69 -4.13
C SER A 597 1.88 -0.09 -3.10
N SER A 598 0.91 0.56 -2.45
CA SER A 598 0.12 -0.06 -1.37
C SER A 598 -1.28 0.56 -1.25
N TRP A 599 -2.18 -0.17 -0.56
CA TRP A 599 -3.50 0.35 -0.20
C TRP A 599 -3.44 1.48 0.84
N ALA A 600 -2.35 1.61 1.59
CA ALA A 600 -2.14 2.75 2.49
C ALA A 600 -2.14 4.09 1.73
N GLU A 601 -1.55 4.14 0.53
CA GLU A 601 -1.59 5.35 -0.32
C GLU A 601 -3.00 5.66 -0.81
N ILE A 602 -3.74 4.63 -1.24
CA ILE A 602 -5.14 4.75 -1.71
C ILE A 602 -6.03 5.26 -0.56
N HIS A 603 -5.87 4.65 0.62
CA HIS A 603 -6.59 5.04 1.83
C HIS A 603 -6.28 6.49 2.21
N SER A 604 -5.00 6.86 2.28
CA SER A 604 -4.56 8.22 2.62
C SER A 604 -5.11 9.26 1.64
N PHE A 605 -5.12 8.94 0.35
CA PHE A 605 -5.66 9.83 -0.67
C PHE A 605 -7.19 9.98 -0.56
N ILE A 606 -7.94 8.87 -0.49
CA ILE A 606 -9.40 8.90 -0.61
C ILE A 606 -10.05 9.25 0.73
N VAL A 607 -9.68 8.51 1.78
CA VAL A 607 -10.31 8.60 3.11
C VAL A 607 -9.58 9.61 4.00
N GLY A 608 -8.25 9.63 3.93
CA GLY A 608 -7.40 10.44 4.80
C GLY A 608 -6.81 9.67 5.97
N SER A 609 -5.84 10.33 6.62
CA SER A 609 -5.05 9.83 7.75
C SER A 609 -5.86 9.61 9.03
#